data_AF-A0A453C2N1-F1
#
_entry.id   AF-A0A453C2N1-F1
#
_cell.length_a   1.000
_cell.length_b   1.000
_cell.length_c   1.000
_cell.angle_alpha   90.00
_cell.angle_beta   90.00
_cell.angle_gamma   90.00
#
_symmetry.space_group_name_H-M   'P 1'
#
loop_
_entity.id
_entity.type
_entity.pdbx_description
1 polymer ?
#
loop_
_entity_poly.entity_id
_entity_poly.type
_entity_poly.pdbx_seq_one_letter_code
_entity_poly.pdbx_strand_id
1 'polypeptide(L)'
;MDNSMPVVSKMYCTSTPAALMIRRRPMVVNGGGFVVTDFSHNVVFIVDGCGILGSKGELMVKDSDGQQILFISRKGGIVQVLSTRNKWNGYSMDYQGKNKLVFSLTDPKSCIAKGAPVRIHIEPKRHCNNWDFEVCGSFADRNCTIIDCTGKIVAQMGKKELIESNDFYHVTVQSGCDQAFIIGVMAVLDNIHGESTRC
;
A
#
# COMPACT_ATOMS: atom_id res chain seq x y z
N MET A 1 2.52 24.89 -7.32
CA MET A 1 1.53 23.80 -7.34
C MET A 1 2.17 22.65 -8.08
N ASP A 2 2.87 21.78 -7.37
CA ASP A 2 3.44 20.58 -8.00
C ASP A 2 2.33 19.53 -8.07
N ASN A 3 1.62 19.54 -9.19
CA ASN A 3 0.40 18.76 -9.41
C ASN A 3 0.80 17.34 -9.82
N SER A 4 1.40 16.58 -8.90
CA SER A 4 1.63 15.15 -9.10
C SER A 4 0.29 14.50 -9.42
N MET A 5 0.17 13.92 -10.61
CA MET A 5 -1.08 13.29 -11.04
C MET A 5 -1.46 12.19 -10.04
N PRO A 6 -2.74 12.10 -9.62
CA PRO A 6 -3.18 11.01 -8.76
C PRO A 6 -2.86 9.66 -9.43
N VAL A 7 -2.56 8.64 -8.63
CA VAL A 7 -2.24 7.30 -9.14
C VAL A 7 -3.53 6.51 -9.37
N VAL A 8 -4.48 6.64 -8.44
CA VAL A 8 -5.80 6.03 -8.48
C VAL A 8 -6.84 7.06 -8.90
N SER A 9 -7.03 8.11 -8.08
CA SER A 9 -8.05 9.13 -8.34
C SER A 9 -7.82 10.38 -7.50
N LYS A 10 -8.13 11.54 -8.10
CA LYS A 10 -8.02 12.85 -7.45
C LYS A 10 -8.95 13.00 -6.25
N MET A 11 -10.02 12.19 -6.18
CA MET A 11 -10.95 12.19 -5.05
C MET A 11 -10.30 11.71 -3.74
N TYR A 12 -9.20 10.94 -3.83
CA TYR A 12 -8.44 10.47 -2.68
C TYR A 12 -7.25 11.39 -2.33
N CYS A 13 -7.19 12.59 -2.92
CA CYS A 13 -6.17 13.60 -2.62
C CYS A 13 -6.77 14.70 -1.75
N THR A 14 -6.11 15.04 -0.65
CA THR A 14 -6.50 16.15 0.24
C THR A 14 -5.56 17.35 0.09
N SER A 15 -6.07 18.56 0.34
CA SER A 15 -5.27 19.81 0.31
C SER A 15 -4.42 20.04 1.57
N THR A 16 -4.57 19.18 2.57
CA THR A 16 -3.79 19.17 3.80
C THR A 16 -3.26 17.76 4.05
N PRO A 17 -2.16 17.61 4.79
CA PRO A 17 -1.73 16.30 5.26
C PRO A 17 -2.86 15.59 6.00
N ALA A 18 -3.02 14.29 5.75
CA ALA A 18 -4.03 13.46 6.37
C ALA A 18 -3.34 12.38 7.21
N ALA A 19 -3.66 12.33 8.50
CA ALA A 19 -3.21 11.27 9.37
C ALA A 19 -4.31 10.18 9.40
N LEU A 20 -3.94 8.96 9.03
CA LEU A 20 -4.84 7.82 8.90
C LEU A 20 -4.44 6.75 9.92
N MET A 21 -5.40 6.29 10.71
CA MET A 21 -5.20 5.21 11.66
C MET A 21 -5.48 3.87 11.00
N ILE A 22 -4.55 2.93 11.15
CA ILE A 22 -4.68 1.57 10.62
C ILE A 22 -4.88 0.62 11.79
N ARG A 23 -5.99 -0.11 11.76
CA ARG A 23 -6.33 -1.17 12.71
C ARG A 23 -6.29 -2.52 12.00
N ARG A 24 -5.33 -3.36 12.37
CA ARG A 24 -5.23 -4.73 11.86
C ARG A 24 -6.44 -5.56 12.29
N ARG A 25 -6.91 -6.44 11.39
CA ARG A 25 -7.92 -7.47 11.68
C ARG A 25 -7.20 -8.81 11.85
N PRO A 26 -7.38 -9.51 12.98
CA PRO A 26 -6.82 -10.86 13.15
C PRO A 26 -7.37 -11.84 12.11
N MET A 27 -6.50 -12.70 11.57
CA MET A 27 -6.87 -13.70 10.55
C MET A 27 -7.97 -14.65 11.03
N VAL A 28 -7.90 -15.07 12.30
CA VAL A 28 -8.80 -16.09 12.90
C VAL A 28 -10.24 -15.63 13.09
N VAL A 29 -10.52 -14.32 13.03
CA VAL A 29 -11.88 -13.78 13.25
C VAL A 29 -12.55 -13.41 11.95
N ASN A 30 -11.87 -12.65 11.09
CA ASN A 30 -12.47 -12.01 9.91
C ASN A 30 -11.68 -12.26 8.61
N GLY A 31 -10.82 -13.28 8.55
CA GLY A 31 -10.01 -13.57 7.35
C GLY A 31 -8.83 -12.61 7.14
N GLY A 32 -8.58 -11.67 8.05
CA GLY A 32 -7.41 -10.79 8.03
C GLY A 32 -7.65 -9.42 7.39
N GLY A 33 -6.57 -8.79 6.94
CA GLY A 33 -6.54 -7.43 6.43
C GLY A 33 -6.62 -6.36 7.51
N PHE A 34 -6.99 -5.14 7.16
CA PHE A 34 -7.08 -4.03 8.12
C PHE A 34 -8.15 -3.01 7.73
N VAL A 35 -8.54 -2.19 8.70
CA VAL A 35 -9.46 -1.06 8.51
C VAL A 35 -8.69 0.22 8.72
N VAL A 36 -8.94 1.21 7.87
CA VAL A 36 -8.32 2.53 7.93
C VAL A 36 -9.38 3.53 8.35
N THR A 37 -9.11 4.33 9.37
CA THR A 37 -9.98 5.42 9.82
C THR A 37 -9.25 6.76 9.80
N ASP A 38 -10.02 7.85 9.73
CA ASP A 38 -9.52 9.16 10.12
C ASP A 38 -9.38 9.26 11.66
N PHE A 39 -8.95 10.43 12.17
CA PHE A 39 -8.86 10.69 13.61
C PHE A 39 -10.21 10.92 14.30
N SER A 40 -11.27 11.12 13.52
CA SER A 40 -12.65 11.17 14.01
C SER A 40 -13.30 9.78 14.06
N HIS A 41 -12.52 8.72 13.83
CA HIS A 41 -12.94 7.32 13.81
C HIS A 41 -13.90 6.95 12.67
N ASN A 42 -14.02 7.77 11.63
CA ASN A 42 -14.75 7.41 10.42
C ASN A 42 -13.91 6.45 9.58
N VAL A 43 -14.52 5.37 9.10
CA VAL A 43 -13.86 4.46 8.16
C VAL A 43 -13.65 5.18 6.84
N VAL A 44 -12.43 5.16 6.34
CA VAL A 44 -12.06 5.74 5.04
C VAL A 44 -11.69 4.68 4.00
N PHE A 45 -11.07 3.58 4.46
CA PHE A 45 -10.73 2.45 3.60
C PHE A 45 -10.85 1.12 4.35
N ILE A 46 -11.14 0.07 3.60
CA ILE A 46 -11.10 -1.31 4.08
C ILE A 46 -10.14 -2.08 3.19
N VAL A 47 -9.20 -2.81 3.80
CA VAL A 47 -8.24 -3.64 3.06
C VAL A 47 -8.47 -5.10 3.39
N ASP A 48 -8.84 -5.87 2.38
CA ASP A 48 -9.00 -7.31 2.45
C ASP A 48 -7.72 -8.02 2.01
N GLY A 49 -7.27 -8.97 2.84
CA GLY A 49 -6.14 -9.85 2.55
C GLY A 49 -6.58 -11.21 1.99
N CYS A 50 -5.62 -12.12 1.82
CA CYS A 50 -5.93 -13.40 1.18
C CYS A 50 -6.79 -14.35 2.02
N GLY A 51 -6.87 -14.20 3.35
CA GLY A 51 -7.82 -14.97 4.14
C GLY A 51 -9.29 -14.58 3.91
N ILE A 52 -9.56 -13.38 3.38
CA ILE A 52 -10.89 -12.95 2.93
C ILE A 52 -11.09 -13.30 1.46
N LEU A 53 -10.09 -13.05 0.61
CA LEU A 53 -10.20 -13.24 -0.84
C LEU A 53 -10.08 -14.70 -1.28
N GLY A 54 -9.54 -15.59 -0.44
CA GLY A 54 -9.33 -17.00 -0.74
C GLY A 54 -8.10 -17.29 -1.61
N SER A 55 -7.37 -16.27 -2.06
CA SER A 55 -6.26 -16.38 -3.01
C SER A 55 -4.97 -15.77 -2.46
N LYS A 56 -3.90 -16.58 -2.35
CA LYS A 56 -2.60 -16.10 -1.88
C LYS A 56 -2.01 -15.05 -2.82
N GLY A 57 -1.54 -13.95 -2.24
CA GLY A 57 -0.92 -12.87 -3.00
C GLY A 57 -1.92 -11.95 -3.70
N GLU A 58 -3.21 -12.05 -3.38
CA GLU A 58 -4.23 -11.07 -3.79
C GLU A 58 -4.63 -10.20 -2.59
N LEU A 59 -4.84 -8.91 -2.84
CA LEU A 59 -5.29 -7.91 -1.89
C LEU A 59 -6.35 -7.02 -2.55
N MET A 60 -7.26 -6.49 -1.76
CA MET A 60 -8.29 -5.56 -2.23
C MET A 60 -8.37 -4.35 -1.31
N VAL A 61 -8.27 -3.14 -1.87
CA VAL A 61 -8.58 -1.88 -1.17
C VAL A 61 -9.96 -1.43 -1.59
N LYS A 62 -10.80 -1.13 -0.61
CA LYS A 62 -12.17 -0.64 -0.76
C LYS A 62 -12.36 0.72 -0.09
N ASP A 63 -13.34 1.49 -0.55
CA ASP A 63 -13.76 2.72 0.12
C ASP A 63 -14.58 2.43 1.38
N SER A 64 -15.09 3.49 2.00
CA SER A 64 -15.97 3.43 3.19
C SER A 64 -17.28 2.69 2.94
N ASP A 65 -17.76 2.68 1.70
CA ASP A 65 -19.01 2.03 1.29
C ASP A 65 -18.78 0.58 0.83
N GLY A 66 -17.52 0.11 0.84
CA GLY A 66 -17.13 -1.23 0.42
C GLY A 66 -16.93 -1.39 -1.08
N GLN A 67 -16.98 -0.32 -1.87
CA GLN A 67 -16.70 -0.37 -3.31
C GLN A 67 -15.21 -0.62 -3.55
N GLN A 68 -14.91 -1.44 -4.54
CA GLN A 68 -13.53 -1.81 -4.88
C GLN A 68 -12.80 -0.65 -5.56
N ILE A 69 -11.67 -0.24 -4.99
CA ILE A 69 -10.84 0.85 -5.51
C ILE A 69 -9.59 0.30 -6.20
N LEU A 70 -8.90 -0.63 -5.53
CA LEU A 70 -7.66 -1.23 -6.01
C LEU A 70 -7.65 -2.74 -5.78
N PHE A 71 -7.45 -3.47 -6.87
CA PHE A 71 -7.05 -4.87 -6.80
C PHE A 71 -5.54 -4.97 -6.93
N ILE A 72 -4.88 -5.69 -6.02
CA ILE A 72 -3.43 -5.84 -6.03
C ILE A 72 -3.09 -7.32 -6.06
N SER A 73 -2.21 -7.71 -6.98
CA SER A 73 -1.79 -9.10 -7.09
C SER A 73 -0.28 -9.25 -7.21
N ARG A 74 0.25 -10.28 -6.56
CA ARG A 74 1.64 -10.71 -6.69
C ARG A 74 1.82 -11.47 -8.01
N LYS A 75 2.82 -11.11 -8.80
CA LYS A 75 3.21 -11.95 -9.95
C LYS A 75 3.64 -13.33 -9.46
N GLY A 76 3.09 -14.38 -10.07
CA GLY A 76 3.42 -15.77 -9.79
C GLY A 76 4.24 -16.44 -10.90
N GLY A 77 4.37 -17.77 -10.81
CA GLY A 77 4.97 -18.62 -11.84
C GLY A 77 6.50 -18.59 -11.92
N ILE A 78 7.04 -19.20 -12.99
CA ILE A 78 8.49 -19.43 -13.20
C ILE A 78 9.27 -18.10 -13.17
N VAL A 79 8.71 -17.04 -13.74
CA VAL A 79 9.31 -15.69 -13.75
C VAL A 79 9.55 -15.19 -12.33
N GLN A 80 8.60 -15.41 -11.42
CA GLN A 80 8.75 -14.99 -10.03
C GLN A 80 9.72 -15.88 -9.25
N VAL A 81 9.77 -17.18 -9.53
CA VAL A 81 10.70 -18.13 -8.87
C VAL A 81 12.15 -17.76 -9.18
N LEU A 82 12.46 -17.50 -10.45
CA LEU A 82 13.82 -17.17 -10.90
C LEU A 82 14.22 -15.70 -10.64
N SER A 83 13.26 -14.81 -10.41
CA SER A 83 13.53 -13.40 -10.08
C SER A 83 14.17 -13.23 -8.70
N THR A 84 15.09 -12.28 -8.56
CA THR A 84 15.64 -11.84 -7.27
C THR A 84 14.71 -10.91 -6.50
N ARG A 85 13.66 -10.41 -7.15
CA ARG A 85 12.65 -9.51 -6.56
C ARG A 85 11.23 -10.05 -6.74
N ASN A 86 10.42 -9.93 -5.70
CA ASN A 86 8.96 -10.04 -5.77
C ASN A 86 8.40 -8.86 -6.53
N LYS A 87 7.45 -9.10 -7.44
CA LYS A 87 6.70 -8.03 -8.12
C LYS A 87 5.22 -8.12 -7.75
N TRP A 88 4.67 -6.98 -7.39
CA TRP A 88 3.25 -6.76 -7.14
C TRP A 88 2.72 -5.74 -8.13
N ASN A 89 1.51 -5.93 -8.61
CA ASN A 89 0.84 -5.03 -9.54
C ASN A 89 -0.46 -4.53 -8.89
N GLY A 90 -0.67 -3.23 -8.89
CA GLY A 90 -1.92 -2.60 -8.48
C GLY A 90 -2.74 -2.20 -9.69
N TYR A 91 -4.01 -2.57 -9.69
CA TYR A 91 -4.98 -2.32 -10.75
C TYR A 91 -6.13 -1.50 -10.20
N SER A 92 -6.45 -0.40 -10.86
CA SER A 92 -7.72 0.30 -10.65
C SER A 92 -8.72 -0.12 -11.72
N MET A 93 -10.00 -0.07 -11.39
CA MET A 93 -11.06 -0.29 -12.37
C MET A 93 -11.33 1.02 -13.12
N ASP A 94 -11.34 0.98 -14.45
CA ASP A 94 -11.82 2.11 -15.23
C ASP A 94 -13.35 2.13 -15.35
N TYR A 95 -13.90 3.20 -15.92
CA TYR A 95 -15.35 3.36 -16.12
C TYR A 95 -15.97 2.28 -17.02
N GLN A 96 -15.16 1.51 -17.75
CA GLN A 96 -15.60 0.42 -18.61
C GLN A 96 -15.52 -0.95 -17.90
N GLY A 97 -15.16 -0.98 -16.62
CA GLY A 97 -14.98 -2.20 -15.85
C GLY A 97 -13.68 -2.96 -16.16
N LYS A 98 -12.73 -2.34 -16.88
CA LYS A 98 -11.44 -2.96 -17.21
C LYS A 98 -10.41 -2.62 -16.15
N ASN A 99 -9.63 -3.62 -15.77
CA ASN A 99 -8.49 -3.45 -14.87
C ASN A 99 -7.36 -2.71 -15.59
N LYS A 100 -7.07 -1.49 -15.13
CA LYS A 100 -5.94 -0.68 -15.58
C LYS A 100 -4.80 -0.80 -14.56
N LEU A 101 -3.63 -1.25 -15.03
CA LEU A 101 -2.42 -1.22 -14.22
C LEU A 101 -2.07 0.24 -13.88
N VAL A 102 -1.98 0.56 -12.60
CA VAL A 102 -1.67 1.91 -12.10
C VAL A 102 -0.34 1.98 -11.36
N PHE A 103 0.11 0.89 -10.75
CA PHE A 103 1.46 0.81 -10.21
C PHE A 103 2.01 -0.61 -10.20
N SER A 104 3.34 -0.71 -10.13
CA SER A 104 4.11 -1.91 -9.86
C SER A 104 5.00 -1.69 -8.65
N LEU A 105 4.97 -2.58 -7.66
CA LEU A 105 5.88 -2.57 -6.52
C LEU A 105 6.85 -3.74 -6.62
N THR A 106 8.14 -3.46 -6.41
CA THR A 106 9.20 -4.47 -6.40
C THR A 106 9.88 -4.53 -5.05
N ASP A 107 9.92 -5.74 -4.48
CA ASP A 107 10.50 -6.04 -3.16
C ASP A 107 11.63 -7.06 -3.32
N PRO A 108 12.81 -6.83 -2.74
CA PRO A 108 13.90 -7.80 -2.79
C PRO A 108 13.58 -9.07 -2.00
N LYS A 109 13.89 -10.23 -2.57
CA LYS A 109 13.77 -11.48 -1.83
C LYS A 109 14.80 -11.52 -0.69
N SER A 110 14.30 -11.76 0.53
CA SER A 110 15.06 -11.89 1.78
C SER A 110 16.30 -12.81 1.70
N CYS A 111 16.29 -13.81 0.82
CA CYS A 111 17.39 -14.77 0.67
C CYS A 111 18.53 -14.31 -0.26
N ILE A 112 18.32 -13.35 -1.16
CA ILE A 112 19.26 -13.06 -2.27
C ILE A 112 19.70 -11.59 -2.33
N ALA A 113 18.84 -10.65 -1.93
CA ALA A 113 19.07 -9.22 -2.09
C ALA A 113 18.80 -8.42 -0.80
N LYS A 114 19.32 -8.91 0.34
CA LYS A 114 19.21 -8.22 1.64
C LYS A 114 19.71 -6.77 1.52
N GLY A 115 18.89 -5.82 1.97
CA GLY A 115 19.25 -4.40 2.02
C GLY A 115 18.95 -3.59 0.75
N ALA A 116 18.48 -4.20 -0.34
CA ALA A 116 17.95 -3.41 -1.47
C ALA A 116 16.62 -2.72 -1.06
N PRO A 117 16.31 -1.55 -1.64
CA PRO A 117 15.07 -0.86 -1.31
C PRO A 117 13.86 -1.46 -2.02
N VAL A 118 12.68 -1.32 -1.39
CA VAL A 118 11.40 -1.54 -2.07
C VAL A 118 11.11 -0.35 -2.95
N ARG A 119 10.87 -0.59 -4.24
CA ARG A 119 10.66 0.46 -5.25
C ARG A 119 9.33 0.31 -5.94
N ILE A 120 8.71 1.45 -6.24
CA ILE A 120 7.40 1.52 -6.87
C ILE A 120 7.52 2.30 -8.19
N HIS A 121 6.88 1.79 -9.22
CA HIS A 121 6.75 2.39 -10.54
C HIS A 121 5.28 2.68 -10.82
N ILE A 122 4.98 3.85 -11.36
CA ILE A 122 3.63 4.25 -11.75
C ILE A 122 3.41 3.97 -13.24
N GLU A 123 2.19 3.56 -13.58
CA GLU A 123 1.80 3.23 -14.95
C GLU A 123 0.66 4.16 -15.43
N PRO A 124 0.75 4.72 -16.64
CA PRO A 124 1.90 4.67 -17.55
C PRO A 124 3.13 5.39 -16.98
N LYS A 125 4.32 4.94 -17.39
CA LYS A 125 5.61 5.48 -16.93
C LYS A 125 5.62 7.01 -16.97
N ARG A 126 6.03 7.62 -15.84
CA ARG A 126 6.13 9.07 -15.67
C ARG A 126 7.57 9.56 -15.87
N HIS A 127 7.87 10.76 -15.34
CA HIS A 127 9.14 11.46 -15.50
C HIS A 127 10.36 10.75 -14.89
N CYS A 128 10.18 9.92 -13.86
CA CYS A 128 11.31 9.35 -13.13
C CYS A 128 11.94 8.18 -13.93
N ASN A 129 13.27 8.21 -14.12
CA ASN A 129 13.94 7.23 -14.98
C ASN A 129 14.03 5.82 -14.35
N ASN A 130 14.22 5.75 -13.03
CA ASN A 130 14.55 4.51 -12.32
C ASN A 130 13.40 3.95 -11.47
N TRP A 131 12.70 4.81 -10.73
CA TRP A 131 11.59 4.50 -9.84
C TRP A 131 10.82 5.79 -9.53
N ASP A 132 9.52 5.69 -9.25
CA ASP A 132 8.68 6.84 -8.94
C ASP A 132 8.57 7.06 -7.42
N PHE A 133 8.55 5.97 -6.65
CA PHE A 133 8.65 6.02 -5.19
C PHE A 133 9.59 4.95 -4.64
N GLU A 134 10.15 5.23 -3.47
CA GLU A 134 10.98 4.30 -2.71
C GLU A 134 10.49 4.22 -1.26
N VAL A 135 10.48 3.03 -0.68
CA VAL A 135 10.16 2.81 0.74
C VAL A 135 11.47 2.72 1.51
N CYS A 136 11.63 3.62 2.47
CA CYS A 136 12.76 3.70 3.39
C CYS A 136 12.32 3.26 4.80
N GLY A 137 13.30 2.92 5.65
CA GLY A 137 13.05 2.54 7.05
C GLY A 137 12.55 1.10 7.21
N SER A 138 11.92 0.82 8.34
CA SER A 138 11.52 -0.53 8.76
C SER A 138 10.03 -0.60 9.05
N PHE A 139 9.33 -1.51 8.37
CA PHE A 139 7.90 -1.74 8.59
C PHE A 139 7.66 -2.41 9.94
N ALA A 140 8.53 -3.36 10.31
CA ALA A 140 8.46 -4.06 11.60
C ALA A 140 8.57 -3.08 12.78
N ASP A 141 9.43 -2.07 12.65
CA ASP A 141 9.61 -1.03 13.67
C ASP A 141 8.59 0.11 13.55
N ARG A 142 7.63 -0.01 12.62
CA ARG A 142 6.62 1.00 12.29
C ARG A 142 7.20 2.38 11.98
N ASN A 143 8.31 2.41 11.25
CA ASN A 143 9.06 3.61 10.88
C ASN A 143 9.33 3.67 9.35
N CYS A 144 8.38 3.19 8.56
CA CYS A 144 8.45 3.30 7.10
C CYS A 144 8.21 4.74 6.65
N THR A 145 9.00 5.19 5.68
CA THR A 145 8.76 6.45 4.97
C THR A 145 8.70 6.15 3.48
N ILE A 146 7.73 6.71 2.79
CA ILE A 146 7.63 6.64 1.34
C ILE A 146 8.08 7.99 0.80
N ILE A 147 9.10 7.98 -0.05
CA ILE A 147 9.63 9.16 -0.73
C ILE A 147 9.36 9.08 -2.23
N ASP A 148 9.15 10.22 -2.88
CA ASP A 148 9.14 10.30 -4.33
C ASP A 148 10.56 10.35 -4.92
N CYS A 149 10.65 10.31 -6.25
CA CYS A 149 11.94 10.31 -6.96
C CYS A 149 12.76 11.61 -6.81
N THR A 150 12.18 12.65 -6.21
CA THR A 150 12.89 13.90 -5.84
C THR A 150 13.43 13.87 -4.41
N GLY A 151 13.12 12.81 -3.65
CA GLY A 151 13.47 12.66 -2.25
C GLY A 151 12.46 13.30 -1.29
N LYS A 152 11.32 13.80 -1.78
CA LYS A 152 10.29 14.39 -0.93
C LYS A 152 9.48 13.27 -0.28
N ILE A 153 9.24 13.40 1.03
CA ILE A 153 8.36 12.50 1.78
C ILE A 153 6.92 12.67 1.26
N VAL A 154 6.25 11.57 0.93
CA VAL A 154 4.84 11.55 0.52
C VAL A 154 3.96 10.83 1.53
N ALA A 155 4.53 9.91 2.30
CA ALA A 155 3.85 9.31 3.43
C ALA A 155 4.86 8.85 4.50
N GLN A 156 4.45 8.89 5.76
CA GLN A 156 5.28 8.43 6.89
C GLN A 156 4.43 7.61 7.85
N MET A 157 4.90 6.40 8.16
CA MET A 157 4.33 5.54 9.18
C MET A 157 4.87 5.93 10.55
N GLY A 158 4.01 5.84 11.58
CA GLY A 158 4.42 5.99 12.96
C GLY A 158 3.67 5.04 13.90
N LYS A 159 4.27 4.80 15.07
CA LYS A 159 3.61 4.13 16.19
C LYS A 159 2.61 5.09 16.83
N LYS A 160 1.53 4.55 17.41
CA LYS A 160 0.73 5.31 18.36
C LYS A 160 1.25 5.01 19.76
N GLU A 161 2.01 5.95 20.34
CA GLU A 161 2.70 5.77 21.62
C GLU A 161 1.77 5.43 22.81
N LEU A 162 0.47 5.76 22.68
CA LEU A 162 -0.53 5.59 23.75
C LEU A 162 -1.42 4.35 23.60
N ILE A 163 -1.19 3.49 22.61
CA ILE A 163 -1.92 2.21 22.47
C ILE A 163 -0.92 1.07 22.64
N GLU A 164 -1.03 0.33 23.75
CA GLU A 164 -0.21 -0.85 24.04
C GLU A 164 -0.43 -2.01 23.06
N SER A 165 -1.49 -1.94 22.25
CA SER A 165 -1.76 -2.93 21.21
C SER A 165 -0.95 -2.66 19.95
N ASN A 166 -0.17 -3.65 19.53
CA ASN A 166 0.51 -3.71 18.23
C ASN A 166 -0.47 -3.70 17.04
N ASP A 167 -1.78 -3.79 17.28
CA ASP A 167 -2.81 -3.80 16.23
C ASP A 167 -3.07 -2.45 15.59
N PHE A 168 -2.51 -1.39 16.19
CA PHE A 168 -2.68 -0.03 15.72
C PHE A 168 -1.36 0.59 15.33
N TYR A 169 -1.37 1.25 14.18
CA TYR A 169 -0.34 2.20 13.77
C TYR A 169 -1.01 3.29 12.95
N HIS A 170 -0.27 4.34 12.60
CA HIS A 170 -0.79 5.37 11.73
C HIS A 170 0.13 5.61 10.55
N VAL A 171 -0.42 6.20 9.51
CA VAL A 171 0.31 6.75 8.37
C VAL A 171 -0.15 8.18 8.14
N THR A 172 0.81 9.09 8.08
CA THR A 172 0.58 10.48 7.69
C THR A 172 0.87 10.61 6.21
N VAL A 173 -0.16 10.90 5.42
CA VAL A 173 -0.08 11.13 3.97
C VAL A 173 0.05 12.64 3.73
N GLN A 174 1.02 13.05 2.93
CA GLN A 174 1.25 14.47 2.65
C GLN A 174 0.17 15.07 1.75
N SER A 175 -0.02 16.38 1.84
CA SER A 175 -0.97 17.12 1.01
C SER A 175 -0.76 16.85 -0.48
N GLY A 176 -1.86 16.62 -1.20
CA GLY A 176 -1.88 16.36 -2.64
C GLY A 176 -1.52 14.92 -3.02
N CYS A 177 -1.10 14.09 -2.08
CA CYS A 177 -0.81 12.69 -2.35
C CYS A 177 -2.10 11.85 -2.36
N ASP A 178 -2.13 10.84 -3.23
CA ASP A 178 -3.26 9.93 -3.39
C ASP A 178 -3.28 8.91 -2.24
N GLN A 179 -4.24 9.05 -1.32
CA GLN A 179 -4.33 8.22 -0.13
C GLN A 179 -4.63 6.75 -0.47
N ALA A 180 -5.48 6.47 -1.46
CA ALA A 180 -5.81 5.10 -1.85
C ALA A 180 -4.57 4.35 -2.37
N PHE A 181 -3.73 5.04 -3.15
CA PHE A 181 -2.43 4.50 -3.56
C PHE A 181 -1.52 4.20 -2.37
N ILE A 182 -1.37 5.15 -1.43
CA ILE A 182 -0.54 4.94 -0.24
C ILE A 182 -1.04 3.75 0.56
N ILE A 183 -2.35 3.64 0.80
CA ILE A 183 -2.95 2.49 1.49
C ILE A 183 -2.72 1.18 0.73
N GLY A 184 -2.78 1.19 -0.60
CA GLY A 184 -2.40 0.04 -1.43
C GLY A 184 -0.94 -0.39 -1.22
N VAL A 185 -0.01 0.56 -1.13
CA VAL A 185 1.40 0.27 -0.79
C VAL A 185 1.50 -0.32 0.62
N MET A 186 0.79 0.25 1.60
CA MET A 186 0.77 -0.28 2.98
C MET A 186 0.24 -1.73 3.02
N ALA A 187 -0.76 -2.06 2.21
CA ALA A 187 -1.31 -3.40 2.10
C ALA A 187 -0.27 -4.41 1.61
N VAL A 188 0.52 -4.04 0.60
CA VAL A 188 1.61 -4.88 0.08
C VAL A 188 2.72 -5.06 1.12
N LEU A 189 3.10 -3.98 1.82
CA LEU A 189 4.12 -4.04 2.87
C LEU A 189 3.68 -4.93 4.04
N ASP A 190 2.43 -4.80 4.48
CA ASP A 190 1.82 -5.67 5.49
C ASP A 190 1.90 -7.15 5.06
N ASN A 191 1.58 -7.45 3.79
CA ASN A 191 1.67 -8.81 3.26
C ASN A 191 3.11 -9.35 3.24
N ILE A 192 4.07 -8.54 2.77
CA ILE A 192 5.50 -8.91 2.70
C ILE A 192 6.04 -9.26 4.09
N HIS A 193 5.63 -8.51 5.11
CA HIS A 193 6.07 -8.73 6.49
C HIS A 193 5.28 -9.84 7.21
N GLY A 194 4.36 -10.49 6.51
CA GLY A 194 3.57 -11.60 7.04
C GLY A 194 2.57 -11.21 8.12
N GLU A 195 2.06 -10.00 8.00
CA GLU A 195 1.10 -9.41 8.92
C GLU A 195 -0.34 -9.73 8.47
N SER A 196 -1.30 -8.87 8.83
CA SER A 196 -2.72 -9.14 8.79
C SER A 196 -3.29 -9.55 7.42
N THR A 197 -2.70 -9.09 6.33
CA THR A 197 -3.15 -9.34 4.95
C THR A 197 -2.65 -10.66 4.35
N ARG A 198 -1.77 -11.38 5.05
CA ARG A 198 -1.18 -12.65 4.58
C ARG A 198 -2.00 -13.88 4.99
N CYS A 199 -1.71 -14.99 4.31
CA CYS A 199 -2.03 -16.40 4.53
C CYS A 199 -0.95 -17.18 3.74
#